data_AF-I3S8L1-F1
#
_entry.id   AF-I3S8L1-F1
#
_cell.length_a   1.000
_cell.length_b   1.000
_cell.length_c   1.000
_cell.angle_alpha   90.00
_cell.angle_beta   90.00
_cell.angle_gamma   90.00
#
_symmetry.space_group_name_H-M   'P 1'
#
loop_
_entity.id
_entity.type
_entity.pdbx_description
1 polymer ?
#
loop_
_entity_poly.entity_id
_entity_poly.type
_entity_poly.pdbx_seq_one_letter_code
_entity_poly.pdbx_strand_id
1 'polypeptide(L)'
;MEGMGIKAMDAKIRELGFTGGKSKSLYGREGHLGITLVKFAGDQSGLKEAIRLAEHFEKENHGRKDWARVQPQILGKDDENNPNLVKVDEKKGDKRRILYGYLGTAFDLDKVDFDTRKKLVIESWREYKPSM
;
A
#
# COMPACT_ATOMS: atom_id res chain seq x y z
N MET A 1 -13.12 0.26 -7.32
CA MET A 1 -12.53 1.58 -7.66
C MET A 1 -11.14 1.44 -8.31
N GLU A 2 -10.86 2.17 -9.39
CA GLU A 2 -9.50 2.27 -9.98
C GLU A 2 -8.55 3.00 -9.01
N GLY A 3 -7.29 2.55 -8.91
CA GLY A 3 -6.32 3.15 -8.00
C GLY A 3 -5.65 4.39 -8.56
N MET A 4 -4.78 5.04 -7.77
CA MET A 4 -4.00 6.16 -8.28
C MET A 4 -2.95 5.70 -9.28
N GLY A 5 -2.75 6.50 -10.33
CA GLY A 5 -1.66 6.28 -11.29
C GLY A 5 -0.29 6.35 -10.63
N ILE A 6 0.68 5.63 -11.20
CA ILE A 6 2.04 5.44 -10.65
C ILE A 6 2.70 6.78 -10.26
N LYS A 7 2.69 7.78 -11.15
CA LYS A 7 3.31 9.10 -10.89
C LYS A 7 2.65 9.83 -9.70
N ALA A 8 1.33 9.73 -9.59
CA ALA A 8 0.59 10.35 -8.49
C ALA A 8 0.89 9.63 -7.18
N MET A 9 1.00 8.30 -7.19
CA MET A 9 1.39 7.54 -6.01
C MET A 9 2.84 7.82 -5.59
N ASP A 10 3.79 7.92 -6.52
CA ASP A 10 5.18 8.29 -6.22
C ASP A 10 5.26 9.69 -5.59
N ALA A 11 4.52 10.66 -6.15
CA ALA A 11 4.42 11.99 -5.54
C ALA A 11 3.83 11.92 -4.13
N LYS A 12 2.78 11.11 -3.94
CA LYS A 12 2.13 10.96 -2.64
C LYS A 12 3.06 10.36 -1.59
N ILE A 13 3.79 9.30 -1.93
CA ILE A 13 4.77 8.66 -1.03
C ILE A 13 5.89 9.65 -0.65
N ARG A 14 6.32 10.49 -1.59
CA ARG A 14 7.29 11.57 -1.32
C ARG A 14 6.73 12.64 -0.39
N GLU A 15 5.48 13.05 -0.56
CA GLU A 15 4.79 13.98 0.36
C GLU A 15 4.73 13.42 1.78
N LEU A 16 4.59 12.10 1.93
CA LEU A 16 4.63 11.42 3.23
C LEU A 16 6.05 11.32 3.82
N GLY A 17 7.09 11.75 3.08
CA GLY A 17 8.48 11.78 3.53
C GLY A 17 9.32 10.57 3.13
N PHE A 18 8.89 9.78 2.15
CA PHE A 18 9.58 8.56 1.69
C PHE A 18 10.03 8.70 0.24
N THR A 19 11.31 8.48 -0.05
CA THR A 19 11.88 8.74 -1.38
C THR A 19 12.48 7.51 -2.06
N GLY A 20 12.80 6.44 -1.33
CA GLY A 20 13.40 5.23 -1.90
C GLY A 20 12.41 4.22 -2.50
N GLY A 21 11.10 4.43 -2.30
CA GLY A 21 10.05 3.56 -2.84
C GLY A 21 9.69 3.87 -4.30
N LYS A 22 9.49 2.83 -5.11
CA LYS A 22 8.94 2.92 -6.48
C LYS A 22 7.57 2.26 -6.58
N SER A 23 6.58 2.99 -7.05
CA SER A 23 5.21 2.50 -7.19
C SER A 23 5.03 1.59 -8.41
N LYS A 24 4.26 0.51 -8.24
CA LYS A 24 3.75 -0.36 -9.31
C LYS A 24 2.27 -0.64 -9.07
N SER A 25 1.41 -0.15 -9.96
CA SER A 25 -0.02 -0.52 -9.97
C SER A 25 -0.21 -2.01 -10.23
N LEU A 26 -1.12 -2.64 -9.50
CA LEU A 26 -1.47 -4.05 -9.70
C LEU A 26 -2.76 -4.20 -10.50
N TYR A 27 -2.76 -5.20 -11.39
CA TYR A 27 -3.85 -5.49 -12.32
C TYR A 27 -4.26 -6.96 -12.20
N GLY A 28 -5.56 -7.21 -12.27
CA GLY A 28 -6.15 -8.55 -12.36
C GLY A 28 -6.90 -8.72 -13.69
N ARG A 29 -7.71 -9.77 -13.75
CA ARG A 29 -8.52 -10.09 -14.94
C ARG A 29 -9.47 -8.95 -15.33
N GLU A 30 -10.08 -8.33 -14.34
CA GLU A 30 -11.06 -7.25 -14.50
C GLU A 30 -10.42 -5.84 -14.51
N GLY A 31 -9.10 -5.75 -14.72
CA GLY A 31 -8.36 -4.49 -14.79
C GLY A 31 -7.69 -4.08 -13.47
N HIS A 32 -7.62 -2.78 -13.21
CA HIS A 32 -6.85 -2.20 -12.10
C HIS A 32 -7.43 -2.63 -10.74
N LEU A 33 -6.60 -3.18 -9.85
CA LEU A 33 -7.04 -3.74 -8.55
C LEU A 33 -7.28 -2.70 -7.45
N GLY A 34 -6.89 -1.46 -7.70
CA GLY A 34 -6.90 -0.39 -6.70
C GLY A 34 -5.73 -0.48 -5.72
N ILE A 35 -4.80 -1.40 -5.97
CA ILE A 35 -3.65 -1.70 -5.12
C ILE A 35 -2.38 -1.22 -5.83
N THR A 36 -1.50 -0.56 -5.07
CA THR A 36 -0.17 -0.20 -5.51
C THR A 36 0.87 -0.93 -4.66
N LEU A 37 1.77 -1.66 -5.32
CA LEU A 37 2.95 -2.22 -4.69
C LEU A 37 4.08 -1.18 -4.69
N VAL A 38 4.61 -0.87 -3.51
CA VAL A 38 5.78 0.03 -3.37
C VAL A 38 7.03 -0.83 -3.18
N LYS A 39 7.98 -0.70 -4.11
CA LYS A 39 9.23 -1.46 -4.09
C LYS A 39 10.36 -0.59 -3.57
N PHE A 40 11.03 -1.04 -2.52
CA PHE A 40 12.22 -0.40 -1.97
C PHE A 40 13.49 -1.12 -2.43
N ALA A 41 14.65 -0.56 -2.09
CA ALA A 41 15.95 -1.22 -2.31
C ALA A 41 15.99 -2.58 -1.62
N GLY A 42 16.69 -3.55 -2.24
CA GLY A 42 16.84 -4.92 -1.71
C GLY A 42 17.89 -5.04 -0.61
N ASP A 43 18.08 -4.00 0.19
CA ASP A 43 19.08 -3.89 1.24
C ASP A 43 18.45 -3.44 2.57
N GLN A 44 19.28 -3.34 3.62
CA GLN A 44 18.86 -2.90 4.95
C GLN A 44 18.18 -1.53 4.96
N SER A 45 18.64 -0.62 4.10
CA SER A 45 18.11 0.74 4.04
C SER A 45 16.70 0.73 3.45
N GLY A 46 16.49 -0.05 2.37
CA GLY A 46 15.17 -0.24 1.78
C GLY A 46 14.20 -0.94 2.70
N LEU A 47 14.65 -1.95 3.45
CA LEU A 47 13.83 -2.61 4.48
C LEU A 47 13.40 -1.63 5.57
N LYS A 48 14.34 -0.81 6.08
CA LYS A 48 14.05 0.20 7.12
C LYS A 48 13.05 1.24 6.63
N GLU A 49 13.15 1.70 5.38
CA GLU A 49 12.16 2.63 4.80
C GLU A 49 10.79 1.98 4.63
N ALA A 50 10.73 0.74 4.15
CA ALA A 50 9.48 0.00 3.97
C ALA A 50 8.72 -0.16 5.31
N ILE A 51 9.43 -0.45 6.39
CA ILE A 51 8.86 -0.54 7.74
C ILE A 51 8.34 0.81 8.19
N ARG A 52 9.14 1.88 8.06
CA ARG A 52 8.71 3.23 8.46
C ARG A 52 7.46 3.67 7.71
N LEU A 53 7.31 3.30 6.44
CA LEU A 53 6.10 3.57 5.67
C LEU A 53 4.90 2.79 6.21
N ALA A 54 5.07 1.49 6.51
CA ALA A 54 4.01 0.70 7.12
C ALA A 54 3.60 1.24 8.51
N GLU A 55 4.56 1.61 9.34
CA GLU A 55 4.33 2.22 10.65
C GLU A 55 3.62 3.57 10.56
N HIS A 56 3.89 4.36 9.52
CA HIS A 56 3.17 5.61 9.26
C HIS A 56 1.67 5.34 9.09
N PHE A 57 1.30 4.37 8.26
CA PHE A 57 -0.10 3.99 8.07
C PHE A 57 -0.73 3.40 9.33
N GLU A 58 -0.02 2.54 10.06
CA GLU A 58 -0.53 1.99 11.33
C GLU A 58 -0.79 3.10 12.38
N LYS A 59 0.08 4.11 12.48
CA LYS A 59 -0.13 5.27 13.38
C LYS A 59 -1.37 6.09 13.03
N GLU A 60 -1.76 6.10 11.76
CA GLU A 60 -2.99 6.76 11.29
C GLU A 60 -4.24 5.88 11.39
N ASN A 61 -4.14 4.65 11.94
CA ASN A 61 -5.20 3.62 11.89
C ASN A 61 -5.62 3.26 10.46
N HIS A 62 -4.67 3.30 9.54
CA HIS A 62 -4.83 2.87 8.16
C HIS A 62 -3.93 1.68 7.82
N GLY A 63 -3.64 0.86 8.83
CA GLY A 63 -2.81 -0.32 8.74
C GLY A 63 -3.52 -1.54 8.16
N ARG A 64 -2.85 -2.69 8.21
CA ARG A 64 -3.40 -3.96 7.68
C ARG A 64 -4.70 -4.34 8.39
N LYS A 65 -4.71 -4.26 9.71
CA LYS A 65 -5.87 -4.65 10.53
C LYS A 65 -7.05 -3.72 10.26
N ASP A 66 -6.78 -2.46 9.99
CA ASP A 66 -7.81 -1.46 9.71
C ASP A 66 -8.41 -1.69 8.33
N TRP A 67 -7.56 -1.94 7.33
CA TRP A 67 -8.01 -2.32 5.99
C TRP A 67 -8.90 -3.57 6.02
N ALA A 68 -8.52 -4.60 6.78
CA ALA A 68 -9.31 -5.81 6.92
C ALA A 68 -10.71 -5.58 7.51
N ARG A 69 -10.89 -4.53 8.34
CA ARG A 69 -12.22 -4.15 8.87
C ARG A 69 -13.06 -3.39 7.84
N VAL A 70 -12.40 -2.67 6.93
CA VAL A 70 -13.06 -1.88 5.88
C VAL A 70 -13.46 -2.76 4.70
N GLN A 71 -12.62 -3.71 4.27
CA GLN A 71 -12.85 -4.54 3.08
C GLN A 71 -14.24 -5.17 2.97
N PRO A 72 -14.81 -5.81 4.02
CA PRO A 72 -16.15 -6.39 3.95
C PRO A 72 -17.25 -5.36 3.70
N GLN A 73 -17.03 -4.10 4.07
CA GLN A 73 -17.99 -3.01 3.92
C GLN A 73 -18.03 -2.42 2.50
N ILE A 74 -17.02 -2.75 1.68
CA ILE A 74 -16.86 -2.27 0.30
C ILE A 74 -17.70 -3.11 -0.68
N LEU A 75 -17.94 -4.39 -0.36
CA LEU A 75 -18.76 -5.28 -1.19
C LEU A 75 -20.21 -4.75 -1.26
N GLY A 76 -20.54 -4.11 -2.39
CA GLY A 76 -21.91 -3.71 -2.74
C GLY A 76 -22.31 -2.28 -2.35
N LYS A 77 -21.37 -1.39 -2.00
CA LYS A 77 -21.65 0.02 -1.68
C LYS A 77 -20.96 0.98 -2.65
N ASP A 78 -21.48 2.21 -2.71
CA ASP A 78 -20.85 3.31 -3.43
C ASP A 78 -19.57 3.76 -2.70
N ASP A 79 -18.43 3.43 -3.30
CA ASP A 79 -17.09 3.75 -2.79
C ASP A 79 -16.89 5.26 -2.61
N GLU A 80 -17.55 6.13 -3.39
CA GLU A 80 -17.32 7.58 -3.36
C GLU A 80 -17.96 8.29 -2.16
N ASN A 81 -18.92 7.63 -1.52
CA ASN A 81 -19.64 8.14 -0.36
C ASN A 81 -19.29 7.36 0.91
N ASN A 82 -18.35 6.41 0.83
CA ASN A 82 -17.89 5.65 1.98
C ASN A 82 -16.88 6.48 2.81
N PRO A 83 -17.19 6.84 4.08
CA PRO A 83 -16.31 7.66 4.91
C PRO A 83 -15.00 6.95 5.29
N ASN A 84 -14.92 5.62 5.14
CA ASN A 84 -13.69 4.86 5.33
C ASN A 84 -12.79 4.87 4.08
N LEU A 85 -13.29 5.33 2.93
CA LEU A 85 -12.53 5.39 1.67
C LEU A 85 -12.28 6.82 1.19
N VAL A 86 -13.14 7.76 1.59
CA VAL A 86 -13.09 9.16 1.15
C VAL A 86 -13.25 10.09 2.35
N LYS A 87 -12.32 11.04 2.50
CA LYS A 87 -12.47 12.21 3.37
C LYS A 87 -12.88 13.41 2.53
N VAL A 88 -13.88 14.15 2.99
CA VAL A 88 -14.29 15.43 2.41
C VAL A 88 -13.61 16.53 3.22
N ASP A 89 -12.91 17.44 2.56
CA ASP A 89 -12.44 18.67 3.20
C ASP A 89 -13.66 19.54 3.55
N GLU A 90 -13.93 19.73 4.84
CA GLU A 90 -15.12 20.46 5.31
C GLU A 90 -15.19 21.92 4.85
N LYS A 91 -14.05 22.52 4.48
CA LYS A 91 -13.97 23.92 4.07
C LYS A 91 -14.09 24.09 2.55
N LYS A 92 -13.54 23.15 1.78
CA LYS A 92 -13.48 23.24 0.31
C LYS A 92 -14.44 22.30 -0.40
N GLY A 93 -14.97 21.30 0.28
CA GLY A 93 -15.76 20.22 -0.32
C GLY A 93 -14.92 19.21 -1.12
N ASP A 94 -13.58 19.35 -1.13
CA ASP A 94 -12.69 18.49 -1.91
C ASP A 94 -12.67 17.07 -1.33
N LYS A 95 -13.06 16.08 -2.15
CA LYS A 95 -12.94 14.65 -1.81
C LYS A 95 -11.50 14.18 -1.98
N ARG A 96 -10.93 13.57 -0.94
CA ARG A 96 -9.62 12.91 -0.95
C ARG A 96 -9.75 11.46 -0.55
N ARG A 97 -9.08 10.57 -1.29
CA ARG A 97 -9.06 9.14 -0.96
C ARG A 97 -8.23 8.88 0.28
N ILE A 98 -8.74 8.04 1.17
CA ILE A 98 -7.99 7.47 2.28
C ILE A 98 -7.13 6.34 1.72
N LEU A 99 -5.86 6.32 2.10
CA LEU A 99 -4.93 5.26 1.73
C LEU A 99 -4.68 4.37 2.93
N TYR A 100 -4.73 3.06 2.68
CA TYR A 100 -4.30 2.03 3.61
C TYR A 100 -3.00 1.43 3.12
N GLY A 101 -2.08 1.16 4.04
CA GLY A 101 -0.75 0.66 3.69
C GLY A 101 -0.18 -0.22 4.79
N TYR A 102 0.61 -1.21 4.38
CA TYR A 102 1.20 -2.19 5.28
C TYR A 102 2.41 -2.87 4.63
N LEU A 103 3.26 -3.51 5.45
CA LEU A 103 4.37 -4.32 4.95
C LEU A 103 3.85 -5.64 4.37
N GLY A 104 4.27 -5.94 3.13
CA GLY A 104 3.94 -7.19 2.46
C GLY A 104 4.51 -8.40 3.18
N THR A 105 3.74 -9.48 3.24
CA THR A 105 4.12 -10.75 3.89
C THR A 105 3.92 -11.92 2.94
N ALA A 106 4.32 -13.13 3.36
CA ALA A 106 4.03 -14.35 2.62
C ALA A 106 2.52 -14.55 2.31
N PHE A 107 1.63 -14.00 3.14
CA PHE A 107 0.18 -14.05 2.94
C PHE A 107 -0.36 -13.09 1.86
N ASP A 108 0.48 -12.21 1.30
CA ASP A 108 0.06 -11.28 0.24
C ASP A 108 0.59 -11.68 -1.13
N LEU A 109 1.26 -12.83 -1.22
CA LEU A 109 1.82 -13.30 -2.48
C LEU A 109 0.74 -13.46 -3.54
N ASP A 110 -0.42 -14.01 -3.18
CA ASP A 110 -1.61 -14.12 -4.01
C ASP A 110 -2.08 -12.77 -4.59
N LYS A 111 -1.81 -11.65 -3.92
CA LYS A 111 -2.20 -10.30 -4.34
C LYS A 111 -1.26 -9.64 -5.34
N VAL A 112 -0.06 -10.17 -5.57
CA VAL A 112 0.89 -9.62 -6.55
C VAL A 112 0.87 -10.37 -7.87
N ASP A 113 1.24 -9.66 -8.94
CA ASP A 113 1.35 -10.23 -10.27
C ASP A 113 2.40 -11.36 -10.35
N PHE A 114 2.22 -12.27 -11.31
CA PHE A 114 3.07 -13.45 -11.49
C PHE A 114 4.55 -13.09 -11.60
N ASP A 115 4.90 -12.04 -12.36
CA ASP A 115 6.28 -11.63 -12.55
C ASP A 115 6.93 -11.11 -11.27
N THR A 116 6.17 -10.37 -10.45
CA THR A 116 6.64 -9.96 -9.12
C THR A 116 6.82 -11.19 -8.22
N ARG A 117 5.85 -12.12 -8.21
CA ARG A 117 5.88 -13.32 -7.37
C ARG A 117 7.06 -14.24 -7.67
N LYS A 118 7.46 -14.35 -8.93
CA LYS A 118 8.60 -15.17 -9.34
C LYS A 118 9.96 -14.59 -8.89
N LYS A 119 10.03 -13.29 -8.63
CA LYS A 119 11.28 -12.55 -8.38
C LYS A 119 11.53 -12.20 -6.92
N LEU A 120 10.61 -12.56 -6.02
CA LEU A 120 10.72 -12.26 -4.59
C LEU A 120 11.36 -13.41 -3.82
N VAL A 121 12.01 -13.05 -2.71
CA VAL A 121 12.50 -13.98 -1.70
C VAL A 121 11.74 -13.68 -0.42
N ILE A 122 11.36 -14.73 0.31
CA ILE A 122 10.72 -14.60 1.63
C ILE A 122 11.80 -14.85 2.66
N GLU A 123 12.00 -13.89 3.55
CA GLU A 123 12.96 -13.99 4.64
C GLU A 123 12.24 -13.87 5.98
N SER A 124 12.66 -14.68 6.95
CA SER A 124 12.19 -14.59 8.32
C SER A 124 12.96 -13.50 9.04
N TRP A 125 12.24 -12.57 9.67
CA TRP A 125 12.82 -11.56 10.57
C TRP A 125 13.72 -12.14 11.66
N ARG A 126 13.45 -13.37 12.10
CA ARG A 126 14.25 -14.05 13.13
C ARG A 126 15.57 -14.60 12.60
N GLU A 127 15.61 -14.91 11.31
CA GLU A 127 16.75 -15.54 10.65
C GLU A 127 17.58 -14.52 9.86
N TYR A 128 17.04 -13.31 9.67
CA TYR A 128 17.69 -12.23 8.97
C TYR A 128 18.97 -11.79 9.70
N LYS A 129 20.11 -12.19 9.14
CA LYS A 129 21.42 -11.69 9.53
C LYS A 129 21.81 -10.61 8.53
N PRO A 130 22.00 -9.35 8.96
CA PRO A 130 22.55 -8.34 8.09
C PRO A 130 23.88 -8.82 7.52
N SER A 131 24.01 -8.83 6.20
CA SER A 131 25.33 -8.93 5.57
C SER A 131 26.15 -7.75 6.08
N MET A 132 27.24 -8.03 6.80
CA MET A 132 28.23 -7.04 7.24
C MET A 132 28.87 -6.32 6.06
#